data_AF-A0AAV8YJ47-F1
#
_entry.id   AF-A0AAV8YJ47-F1
#
_cell.length_a   1.000
_cell.length_b   1.000
_cell.length_c   1.000
_cell.angle_alpha   90.00
_cell.angle_beta   90.00
_cell.angle_gamma   90.00
#
_symmetry.space_group_name_H-M   'P 1'
#
loop_
_entity.id
_entity.type
_entity.pdbx_description
1 polymer ?
#
loop_
_entity_poly.entity_id
_entity_poly.type
_entity_poly.pdbx_seq_one_letter_code
_entity_poly.pdbx_strand_id
1 'polypeptide(L)'
;MEIAVMSKLFGCVKLLTKYLQVVADDLATYSQECVDAVKTGVAQLEDLLSNSGDENVTSLFNLCDDIEESVNNTSDMANFFELIADNFAGIAQYNKNVGRTTSIDDLCVILTNDTIGSEVYRLAEVNRLVAGSDCVDYKYESTVNALKNTTITTSGNMRQWIYQTCTEYGWYQTSSQADPVFSDKFPLDFFTQLCIDVYGGGI
;
A
#
# COMPACT_ATOMS: atom_id res chain seq x y z
N MET A 1 7.14 -8.74 33.18
CA MET A 1 6.65 -7.34 33.15
C MET A 1 6.50 -6.81 31.71
N GLU A 2 6.86 -7.60 30.68
CA GLU A 2 6.76 -7.21 29.26
C GLU A 2 5.37 -7.41 28.63
N ILE A 3 4.54 -8.33 29.13
CA ILE A 3 3.19 -8.56 28.57
C ILE A 3 2.24 -7.38 28.83
N ALA A 4 2.48 -6.59 29.89
CA ALA A 4 1.61 -5.47 30.26
C ALA A 4 1.81 -4.21 29.40
N VAL A 5 2.97 -4.04 28.76
CA VAL A 5 3.25 -2.87 27.90
C VAL A 5 2.50 -3.01 26.57
N MET A 6 2.51 -4.21 25.97
CA MET A 6 1.71 -4.52 24.78
C MET A 6 0.20 -4.39 25.03
N SER A 7 -0.30 -4.77 26.22
CA SER A 7 -1.73 -4.61 26.56
C SER A 7 -2.19 -3.14 26.67
N LYS A 8 -1.27 -2.21 26.96
CA LYS A 8 -1.57 -0.76 27.00
C LYS A 8 -1.46 -0.08 25.64
N LEU A 9 -0.72 -0.66 24.68
CA LEU A 9 -0.61 -0.14 23.31
C LEU A 9 -1.94 -0.21 22.54
N PHE A 10 -2.75 -1.25 22.77
CA PHE A 10 -4.08 -1.38 22.16
C PHE A 10 -5.07 -0.25 22.53
N GLY A 11 -4.82 0.50 23.62
CA GLY A 11 -5.69 1.60 24.06
C GLY A 11 -5.45 2.95 23.37
N CYS A 12 -4.32 3.12 22.66
CA CYS A 12 -3.93 4.37 22.00
C CYS A 12 -3.74 4.24 20.48
N VAL A 13 -4.10 3.10 19.87
CA VAL A 13 -4.08 2.98 18.40
C VAL A 13 -5.12 3.94 17.84
N LYS A 14 -4.67 5.09 17.34
CA LYS A 14 -5.52 6.00 16.59
C LYS A 14 -5.66 5.44 15.19
N LEU A 15 -6.53 4.45 15.07
CA LEU A 15 -6.90 3.82 13.82
C LEU A 15 -7.32 4.91 12.82
N LEU A 16 -6.49 5.12 11.80
CA LEU A 16 -6.83 5.94 10.66
C LEU A 16 -7.70 5.13 9.70
N THR A 17 -8.79 4.52 10.20
CA THR A 17 -9.71 3.72 9.38
C THR A 17 -10.33 4.51 8.23
N LYS A 18 -10.28 5.85 8.31
CA LYS A 18 -10.80 6.77 7.29
C LYS A 18 -9.73 7.38 6.39
N TYR A 19 -8.44 7.10 6.59
CA TYR A 19 -7.40 7.75 5.78
C TYR A 19 -7.55 7.39 4.30
N LEU A 20 -7.68 6.10 3.99
CA LEU A 20 -7.93 5.65 2.63
C LEU A 20 -9.31 6.09 2.09
N GLN A 21 -10.29 6.38 2.95
CA GLN A 21 -11.54 7.05 2.52
C GLN A 21 -11.24 8.47 2.04
N VAL A 22 -10.41 9.22 2.77
CA VAL A 22 -10.02 10.58 2.35
C VAL A 22 -9.25 10.54 1.02
N VAL A 23 -8.38 9.54 0.82
CA VAL A 23 -7.71 9.35 -0.49
C VAL A 23 -8.73 9.10 -1.60
N ALA A 24 -9.74 8.26 -1.37
CA ALA A 24 -10.82 8.03 -2.32
C ALA A 24 -11.66 9.30 -2.57
N ASP A 25 -11.94 10.08 -1.53
CA ASP A 25 -12.68 11.35 -1.62
C ASP A 25 -11.87 12.38 -2.43
N ASP A 26 -10.54 12.41 -2.27
CA ASP A 26 -9.65 13.28 -3.03
C ASP A 26 -9.66 12.89 -4.53
N LEU A 27 -9.61 11.59 -4.86
CA LEU A 27 -9.79 11.10 -6.24
C LEU A 27 -11.17 11.48 -6.80
N ALA A 28 -12.22 11.41 -5.97
CA ALA A 28 -13.58 11.79 -6.37
C ALA A 28 -13.73 13.27 -6.73
N THR A 29 -12.80 14.13 -6.28
CA THR A 29 -12.77 15.54 -6.71
C THR A 29 -12.46 15.72 -8.20
N TYR A 30 -11.79 14.74 -8.81
CA TYR A 30 -11.59 14.67 -10.24
C TYR A 30 -12.84 14.08 -10.92
N SER A 31 -13.20 12.84 -10.59
CA SER A 31 -14.43 12.19 -11.06
C SER A 31 -14.77 10.96 -10.23
N GLN A 32 -16.06 10.61 -10.16
CA GLN A 32 -16.48 9.33 -9.57
C GLN A 32 -15.96 8.13 -10.39
N GLU A 33 -15.89 8.28 -11.71
CA GLU A 33 -15.33 7.26 -12.62
C GLU A 33 -13.89 6.90 -12.27
N CYS A 34 -13.07 7.87 -11.84
CA CYS A 34 -11.71 7.60 -11.38
C CYS A 34 -11.68 6.67 -10.17
N VAL A 35 -12.56 6.91 -9.18
CA VAL A 35 -12.67 6.05 -7.97
C VAL A 35 -13.18 4.66 -8.33
N ASP A 36 -14.21 4.60 -9.18
CA ASP A 36 -14.81 3.33 -9.61
C ASP A 36 -13.81 2.47 -10.41
N ALA A 37 -12.96 3.12 -11.22
CA ALA A 37 -11.88 2.45 -11.94
C ALA A 37 -10.83 1.86 -10.98
N VAL A 38 -10.43 2.57 -9.91
CA VAL A 38 -9.54 1.99 -8.90
C VAL A 38 -10.17 0.77 -8.25
N LYS A 39 -11.40 0.91 -7.75
CA LYS A 39 -12.12 -0.16 -7.05
C LYS A 39 -12.28 -1.40 -7.93
N THR A 40 -12.63 -1.19 -9.20
CA THR A 40 -12.79 -2.27 -10.18
C THR A 40 -11.45 -2.90 -10.55
N GLY A 41 -10.41 -2.11 -10.76
CA GLY A 41 -9.07 -2.60 -11.08
C GLY A 41 -8.46 -3.43 -9.95
N VAL A 42 -8.68 -3.03 -8.69
CA VAL A 42 -8.26 -3.79 -7.51
C VAL A 42 -9.03 -5.10 -7.41
N ALA A 43 -10.35 -5.10 -7.63
CA ALA A 43 -11.15 -6.33 -7.65
C ALA A 43 -10.69 -7.29 -8.76
N GLN A 44 -10.43 -6.77 -9.96
CA GLN A 44 -9.85 -7.56 -11.06
C GLN A 44 -8.48 -8.15 -10.69
N LEU A 45 -7.63 -7.39 -10.01
CA LEU A 45 -6.34 -7.88 -9.51
C LEU A 45 -6.50 -9.01 -8.49
N GLU A 46 -7.42 -8.86 -7.52
CA GLU A 46 -7.73 -9.93 -6.56
C GLU A 46 -8.25 -11.20 -7.25
N ASP A 47 -9.08 -11.05 -8.29
CA ASP A 47 -9.59 -12.17 -9.08
C ASP A 47 -8.49 -12.89 -9.85
N LEU A 48 -7.55 -12.15 -10.47
CA LEU A 48 -6.39 -12.71 -11.17
C LEU A 48 -5.44 -13.47 -10.25
N LEU A 49 -5.24 -12.98 -9.02
CA LEU A 49 -4.41 -13.66 -8.02
C LEU A 49 -5.09 -14.88 -7.42
N SER A 50 -6.43 -14.89 -7.35
CA SER A 50 -7.21 -16.00 -6.81
C SER A 50 -7.46 -17.11 -7.85
N ASN A 51 -7.55 -16.73 -9.12
CA ASN A 51 -7.79 -17.64 -10.22
C ASN A 51 -6.72 -17.38 -11.27
N SER A 52 -5.74 -18.29 -11.38
CA SER A 52 -4.70 -18.23 -12.42
C SER A 52 -5.34 -18.13 -13.80
N GLY A 53 -5.45 -16.90 -14.30
CA GLY A 53 -5.93 -16.59 -15.64
C GLY A 53 -4.78 -16.55 -16.63
N ASP A 54 -5.07 -16.13 -17.87
CA ASP A 54 -4.03 -15.95 -18.89
C ASP A 54 -3.13 -14.72 -18.62
N GLU A 55 -3.57 -13.81 -17.74
CA GLU A 55 -2.85 -12.58 -17.42
C GLU A 55 -1.74 -12.84 -16.39
N ASN A 56 -0.50 -12.50 -16.76
CA ASN A 56 0.64 -12.64 -15.88
C ASN A 56 0.81 -11.38 -15.02
N VAL A 57 0.31 -11.44 -13.77
CA VAL A 57 0.37 -10.31 -12.82
C VAL A 57 1.80 -9.86 -12.54
N THR A 58 2.75 -10.79 -12.45
CA THR A 58 4.19 -10.51 -12.29
C THR A 58 4.71 -9.56 -13.36
N SER A 59 4.37 -9.82 -14.62
CA SER A 59 4.76 -8.97 -15.76
C SER A 59 3.95 -7.69 -15.81
N LEU A 60 2.64 -7.76 -15.56
CA LEU A 60 1.73 -6.63 -15.63
C LEU A 60 2.13 -5.51 -14.65
N PHE A 61 2.50 -5.87 -13.42
CA PHE A 61 2.91 -4.91 -12.38
C PHE A 61 4.43 -4.72 -12.26
N ASN A 62 5.22 -5.34 -13.17
CA ASN A 62 6.70 -5.33 -13.12
C ASN A 62 7.24 -5.74 -11.74
N LEU A 63 6.83 -6.91 -11.24
CA LEU A 63 7.22 -7.40 -9.92
C LEU A 63 8.63 -8.02 -9.94
N CYS A 64 9.37 -7.89 -8.85
CA CYS A 64 10.74 -8.42 -8.76
C CYS A 64 10.79 -9.96 -8.67
N ASP A 65 9.78 -10.55 -8.05
CA ASP A 65 9.63 -11.99 -7.86
C ASP A 65 8.32 -12.46 -8.46
N ASP A 66 8.21 -13.76 -8.75
CA ASP A 66 6.96 -14.32 -9.26
C ASP A 66 5.87 -14.32 -8.18
N ILE A 67 4.75 -13.64 -8.44
CA ILE A 67 3.66 -13.50 -7.48
C ILE A 67 2.88 -14.79 -7.26
N GLU A 68 2.92 -15.72 -8.23
CA GLU A 68 2.28 -17.03 -8.09
C GLU A 68 2.85 -17.85 -6.91
N GLU A 69 4.13 -17.63 -6.58
CA GLU A 69 4.77 -18.29 -5.43
C GLU A 69 4.26 -17.74 -4.07
N SER A 70 3.59 -16.59 -4.09
CA SER A 70 3.21 -15.82 -2.90
C SER A 70 1.70 -15.71 -2.67
N VAL A 71 0.86 -16.21 -3.57
CA VAL A 71 -0.62 -16.08 -3.47
C VAL A 71 -1.20 -16.64 -2.16
N ASN A 72 -0.54 -17.66 -1.58
CA ASN A 72 -0.91 -18.25 -0.29
C ASN A 72 -0.16 -17.66 0.92
N ASN A 73 0.77 -16.71 0.68
CA ASN A 73 1.48 -16.00 1.74
C ASN A 73 0.72 -14.70 2.06
N THR A 74 0.00 -14.71 3.17
CA THR A 74 -0.81 -13.56 3.59
C THR A 74 -0.01 -12.29 3.83
N SER A 75 1.24 -12.40 4.29
CA SER A 75 2.07 -11.21 4.56
C SER A 75 2.58 -10.58 3.27
N ASP A 76 2.99 -11.40 2.29
CA ASP A 76 3.40 -10.90 0.98
C ASP A 76 2.20 -10.27 0.24
N MET A 77 1.03 -10.89 0.31
CA MET A 77 -0.18 -10.33 -0.31
C MET A 77 -0.62 -9.03 0.38
N ALA A 78 -0.60 -8.97 1.71
CA ALA A 78 -0.88 -7.74 2.45
C ALA A 78 0.09 -6.62 2.05
N ASN A 79 1.40 -6.91 1.99
CA ASN A 79 2.42 -5.95 1.59
C ASN A 79 2.24 -5.50 0.12
N PHE A 80 1.89 -6.42 -0.79
CA PHE A 80 1.61 -6.07 -2.18
C PHE A 80 0.43 -5.09 -2.32
N PHE A 81 -0.73 -5.41 -1.72
CA PHE A 81 -1.90 -4.53 -1.78
C PHE A 81 -1.68 -3.20 -1.03
N GLU A 82 -0.88 -3.19 0.04
CA GLU A 82 -0.50 -1.96 0.73
C GLU A 82 0.35 -1.05 -0.17
N LEU A 83 1.33 -1.59 -0.90
CA LEU A 83 2.12 -0.83 -1.88
C LEU A 83 1.24 -0.24 -2.99
N ILE A 84 0.28 -1.02 -3.51
CA ILE A 84 -0.68 -0.53 -4.51
C ILE A 84 -1.51 0.63 -3.94
N ALA A 85 -1.99 0.53 -2.70
CA ALA A 85 -2.71 1.61 -2.04
C ALA A 85 -1.82 2.83 -1.76
N ASP A 86 -0.55 2.62 -1.39
CA ASP A 86 0.40 3.69 -1.06
C ASP A 86 0.73 4.57 -2.26
N ASN A 87 0.73 4.01 -3.48
CA ASN A 87 0.85 4.79 -4.73
C ASN A 87 -0.18 5.94 -4.78
N PHE A 88 -1.43 5.67 -4.40
CA PHE A 88 -2.49 6.68 -4.36
C PHE A 88 -2.36 7.58 -3.13
N ALA A 89 -2.14 6.99 -1.96
CA ALA A 89 -2.02 7.72 -0.71
C ALA A 89 -0.90 8.76 -0.74
N GLY A 90 0.28 8.39 -1.23
CA GLY A 90 1.44 9.27 -1.34
C GLY A 90 1.18 10.45 -2.26
N ILE A 91 0.52 10.21 -3.41
CA ILE A 91 0.19 11.28 -4.35
C ILE A 91 -0.91 12.19 -3.78
N ALA A 92 -1.94 11.64 -3.14
CA ALA A 92 -2.99 12.43 -2.51
C ALA A 92 -2.44 13.32 -1.38
N GLN A 93 -1.60 12.75 -0.51
CA GLN A 93 -0.97 13.47 0.61
C GLN A 93 -0.16 14.68 0.15
N TYR A 94 0.52 14.59 -1.00
CA TYR A 94 1.33 15.67 -1.55
C TYR A 94 0.74 16.30 -2.81
N ASN A 95 -0.57 16.18 -3.03
CA ASN A 95 -1.23 16.60 -4.27
C ASN A 95 -0.97 18.08 -4.56
N LYS A 96 -0.42 18.37 -5.74
CA LYS A 96 -0.11 19.73 -6.23
C LYS A 96 0.81 20.54 -5.29
N ASN A 97 1.57 19.87 -4.42
CA ASN A 97 2.61 20.52 -3.61
C ASN A 97 3.81 20.93 -4.45
N VAL A 98 4.47 22.02 -4.04
CA VAL A 98 5.66 22.54 -4.72
C VAL A 98 6.77 21.49 -4.76
N GLY A 99 7.31 21.23 -5.95
CA GLY A 99 8.38 20.25 -6.17
C GLY A 99 7.91 18.82 -6.45
N ARG A 100 6.60 18.56 -6.48
CA ARG A 100 6.03 17.31 -6.99
C ARG A 100 5.61 17.48 -8.45
N THR A 101 5.91 16.47 -9.26
CA THR A 101 5.58 16.43 -10.70
C THR A 101 4.31 15.66 -11.01
N THR A 102 3.83 14.87 -10.06
CA THR A 102 2.65 14.00 -10.21
C THR A 102 1.57 14.45 -9.23
N SER A 103 0.32 14.42 -9.69
CA SER A 103 -0.87 14.84 -8.96
C SER A 103 -2.00 13.81 -9.12
N ILE A 104 -3.09 14.02 -8.40
CA ILE A 104 -4.31 13.24 -8.56
C ILE A 104 -4.85 13.32 -9.99
N ASP A 105 -4.71 14.48 -10.65
CA ASP A 105 -5.18 14.65 -12.02
C ASP A 105 -4.47 13.67 -12.97
N ASP A 106 -3.17 13.43 -12.77
CA ASP A 106 -2.37 12.51 -13.58
C ASP A 106 -2.78 11.05 -13.37
N LEU A 107 -3.08 10.68 -12.12
CA LEU A 107 -3.62 9.36 -11.80
C LEU A 107 -4.97 9.12 -12.48
N CYS A 108 -5.87 10.08 -12.35
CA CYS A 108 -7.21 9.93 -12.89
C CYS A 108 -7.24 9.97 -14.41
N VAL A 109 -6.36 10.73 -15.07
CA VAL A 109 -6.18 10.67 -16.53
C VAL A 109 -5.83 9.26 -17.00
N ILE A 110 -5.00 8.52 -16.26
CA ILE A 110 -4.69 7.11 -16.57
C ILE A 110 -5.92 6.23 -16.31
N LEU A 111 -6.54 6.35 -15.14
CA LEU A 111 -7.63 5.49 -14.70
C LEU A 111 -8.91 5.63 -15.56
N THR A 112 -9.16 6.80 -16.12
CA THR A 112 -10.31 7.05 -16.99
C THR A 112 -9.98 6.91 -18.48
N ASN A 113 -8.78 6.44 -18.84
CA ASN A 113 -8.40 6.25 -20.23
C ASN A 113 -8.68 4.81 -20.68
N ASP A 114 -9.81 4.63 -21.36
CA ASP A 114 -10.26 3.33 -21.87
C ASP A 114 -9.35 2.70 -22.94
N THR A 115 -8.53 3.51 -23.61
CA THR A 115 -7.58 3.02 -24.63
C THR A 115 -6.42 2.21 -24.05
N ILE A 116 -6.17 2.30 -22.73
CA ILE A 116 -5.12 1.53 -22.05
C ILE A 116 -5.54 0.06 -21.86
N GLY A 117 -6.84 -0.21 -21.75
CA GLY A 117 -7.38 -1.55 -21.49
C GLY A 117 -8.40 -1.54 -20.35
N SER A 118 -8.62 -2.71 -19.74
CA SER A 118 -9.45 -2.81 -18.54
C SER A 118 -8.80 -2.11 -17.34
N GLU A 119 -9.57 -1.96 -16.27
CA GLU A 119 -9.22 -1.19 -15.09
C GLU A 119 -7.95 -1.73 -14.39
N VAL A 120 -7.69 -3.04 -14.43
CA VAL A 120 -6.44 -3.62 -13.91
C VAL A 120 -5.20 -3.18 -14.69
N TYR A 121 -5.28 -3.01 -16.01
CA TYR A 121 -4.16 -2.47 -16.80
C TYR A 121 -3.93 -0.99 -16.49
N ARG A 122 -5.00 -0.22 -16.27
CA ARG A 122 -4.89 1.19 -15.85
C ARG A 122 -4.32 1.31 -14.43
N LEU A 123 -4.68 0.39 -13.54
CA LEU A 123 -4.09 0.28 -12.21
C LEU A 123 -2.59 -0.06 -12.29
N ALA A 124 -2.21 -0.99 -13.15
CA ALA A 124 -0.80 -1.32 -13.40
C ALA A 124 -0.01 -0.14 -13.99
N GLU A 125 -0.64 0.66 -14.85
CA GLU A 125 -0.03 1.86 -15.41
C GLU A 125 0.18 2.96 -14.35
N VAL A 126 -0.75 3.10 -13.39
CA VAL A 126 -0.53 3.95 -12.19
C VAL A 126 0.66 3.44 -11.39
N ASN A 127 0.75 2.12 -11.15
CA ASN A 127 1.89 1.54 -10.46
C ASN A 127 3.22 1.84 -11.18
N ARG A 128 3.25 1.70 -12.51
CA ARG A 128 4.42 2.05 -13.34
C ARG A 128 4.80 3.52 -13.26
N LEU A 129 3.81 4.42 -13.20
CA LEU A 129 4.06 5.86 -13.03
C LEU A 129 4.79 6.18 -11.73
N VAL A 130 4.48 5.46 -10.64
CA VAL A 130 5.07 5.68 -9.32
C VAL A 130 6.39 4.93 -9.13
N ALA A 131 6.44 3.64 -9.51
CA ALA A 131 7.63 2.79 -9.37
C ALA A 131 8.73 3.14 -10.38
N GLY A 132 8.38 3.71 -11.54
CA GLY A 132 9.34 4.04 -12.59
C GLY A 132 9.84 2.81 -13.33
N SER A 133 11.17 2.69 -13.50
CA SER A 133 11.81 1.56 -14.19
C SER A 133 12.15 0.38 -13.29
N ASP A 134 12.13 0.59 -11.98
CA ASP A 134 12.49 -0.44 -11.02
C ASP A 134 11.33 -1.43 -10.87
N CYS A 135 11.66 -2.70 -10.59
CA CYS A 135 10.63 -3.68 -10.28
C CYS A 135 10.05 -3.42 -8.89
N VAL A 136 8.80 -3.83 -8.67
CA VAL A 136 8.14 -3.72 -7.37
C VAL A 136 8.50 -4.92 -6.51
N ASP A 137 9.24 -4.68 -5.44
CA ASP A 137 9.55 -5.68 -4.41
C ASP A 137 8.40 -5.74 -3.40
N TYR A 138 7.51 -6.71 -3.61
CA TYR A 138 6.33 -6.91 -2.77
C TYR A 138 6.59 -7.86 -1.59
N LYS A 139 7.80 -8.44 -1.46
CA LYS A 139 8.09 -9.41 -0.40
C LYS A 139 8.09 -8.73 0.96
N TYR A 140 7.28 -9.25 1.88
CA TYR A 140 7.19 -8.70 3.23
C TYR A 140 8.53 -8.77 3.96
N GLU A 141 9.30 -9.86 3.75
CA GLU A 141 10.62 -10.01 4.35
C GLU A 141 11.60 -8.91 3.90
N SER A 142 11.51 -8.45 2.65
CA SER A 142 12.30 -7.32 2.15
C SER A 142 11.99 -6.04 2.93
N THR A 143 10.71 -5.74 3.16
CA THR A 143 10.27 -4.60 4.00
C THR A 143 10.83 -4.71 5.42
N VAL A 144 10.74 -5.90 6.05
CA VAL A 144 11.28 -6.15 7.38
C VAL A 144 12.80 -5.90 7.42
N ASN A 145 13.53 -6.44 6.46
CA ASN A 145 14.99 -6.30 6.37
C ASN A 145 15.41 -4.84 6.13
N ALA A 146 14.68 -4.11 5.28
CA ALA A 146 14.90 -2.69 5.05
C ALA A 146 14.71 -1.86 6.34
N LEU A 147 13.66 -2.14 7.11
CA LEU A 147 13.39 -1.43 8.37
C LEU A 147 14.31 -1.87 9.53
N LYS A 148 14.88 -3.08 9.49
CA LYS A 148 15.92 -3.53 10.43
C LYS A 148 17.26 -2.87 10.20
N ASN A 149 17.54 -2.39 8.98
CA ASN A 149 18.80 -1.74 8.66
C ASN A 149 19.00 -0.45 9.48
N THR A 150 20.04 -0.40 10.30
CA THR A 150 20.36 0.74 11.17
C THR A 150 21.38 1.70 10.55
N THR A 151 21.76 1.52 9.29
CA THR A 151 22.69 2.42 8.60
C THR A 151 22.09 3.81 8.49
N ILE A 152 22.80 4.82 9.00
CA ILE A 152 22.35 6.20 8.96
C ILE A 152 22.68 6.79 7.59
N THR A 153 21.64 7.25 6.88
CA THR A 153 21.77 8.01 5.63
C THR A 153 20.96 9.30 5.74
N THR A 154 21.26 10.29 4.90
CA THR A 154 20.54 11.57 4.89
C THR A 154 19.09 11.47 4.42
N SER A 155 18.73 10.37 3.75
CA SER A 155 17.37 10.08 3.24
C SER A 155 16.66 8.93 3.99
N GLY A 156 17.34 8.22 4.89
CA GLY A 156 16.84 7.05 5.58
C GLY A 156 16.07 7.38 6.86
N ASN A 157 14.99 8.15 6.75
CA ASN A 157 14.14 8.53 7.90
C ASN A 157 12.96 7.57 8.15
N MET A 158 12.66 6.68 7.20
CA MET A 158 11.48 5.82 7.26
C MET A 158 11.54 4.85 8.46
N ARG A 159 12.70 4.30 8.79
CA ARG A 159 12.86 3.44 9.98
C ARG A 159 12.46 4.15 11.27
N GLN A 160 12.85 5.41 11.45
CA GLN A 160 12.53 6.19 12.65
C GLN A 160 11.05 6.57 12.67
N TRP A 161 10.51 6.95 11.51
CA TRP A 161 9.08 7.22 11.36
C TRP A 161 8.23 6.02 11.75
N ILE A 162 8.52 4.83 11.19
CA ILE A 162 7.79 3.61 11.50
C ILE A 162 7.99 3.21 12.97
N TYR A 163 9.16 3.42 13.57
CA TYR A 163 9.35 3.19 15.01
C TYR A 163 8.40 4.04 15.86
N GLN A 164 8.25 5.34 15.58
CA GLN A 164 7.32 6.20 16.30
C GLN A 164 5.87 5.79 16.05
N THR A 165 5.53 5.39 14.82
CA THR A 165 4.22 4.83 14.51
C THR A 165 3.94 3.55 15.32
N CYS A 166 4.94 2.67 15.47
CA CYS A 166 4.82 1.41 16.20
C CYS A 166 4.76 1.56 17.73
N THR A 167 5.36 2.61 18.29
CA THR A 167 5.55 2.74 19.74
C THR A 167 4.73 3.86 20.38
N GLU A 168 4.40 4.91 19.63
CA GLU A 168 3.76 6.11 20.15
C GLU A 168 2.44 6.43 19.45
N TYR A 169 2.42 6.49 18.11
CA TYR A 169 1.30 7.12 17.38
C TYR A 169 0.21 6.16 16.92
N GLY A 170 0.56 4.94 16.50
CA GLY A 170 -0.38 3.99 15.90
C GLY A 170 -1.04 4.48 14.60
N TRP A 171 -0.38 5.34 13.83
CA TRP A 171 -0.87 5.90 12.56
C TRP A 171 -0.73 4.93 11.38
N TYR A 172 -1.50 3.84 11.43
CA TYR A 172 -1.53 2.84 10.37
C TYR A 172 -2.61 3.17 9.33
N GLN A 173 -2.25 3.13 8.05
CA GLN A 173 -3.16 3.35 6.92
C GLN A 173 -3.91 2.07 6.57
N THR A 174 -4.69 1.56 7.51
CA THR A 174 -5.33 0.23 7.42
C THR A 174 -6.43 0.16 6.36
N SER A 175 -6.60 -1.01 5.73
CA SER A 175 -7.71 -1.31 4.82
C SER A 175 -9.01 -1.79 5.49
N SER A 176 -9.21 -1.49 6.79
CA SER A 176 -10.36 -1.98 7.57
C SER A 176 -11.68 -1.21 7.34
N GLN A 177 -11.90 -0.71 6.13
CA GLN A 177 -13.13 -0.02 5.74
C GLN A 177 -14.25 -1.00 5.39
N ALA A 178 -15.51 -0.61 5.59
CA ALA A 178 -16.65 -1.45 5.26
C ALA A 178 -16.85 -1.64 3.75
N ASP A 179 -16.46 -0.64 2.94
CA ASP A 179 -16.50 -0.68 1.48
C ASP A 179 -15.15 -0.20 0.92
N PRO A 180 -14.13 -1.06 0.87
CA PRO A 180 -12.78 -0.65 0.53
C PRO A 180 -12.63 -0.39 -0.97
N VAL A 181 -12.03 0.77 -1.31
CA VAL A 181 -11.61 1.11 -2.69
C VAL A 181 -10.27 0.45 -3.06
N PHE A 182 -9.37 0.31 -2.08
CA PHE A 182 -7.96 -0.06 -2.30
C PHE A 182 -7.59 -1.48 -1.82
N SER A 183 -8.58 -2.38 -1.64
CA SER A 183 -8.46 -3.73 -1.04
C SER A 183 -8.72 -3.77 0.48
N ASP A 184 -9.00 -4.97 1.01
CA ASP A 184 -9.17 -5.33 2.43
C ASP A 184 -8.01 -6.18 3.00
N LYS A 185 -6.96 -6.43 2.20
CA LYS A 185 -5.93 -7.45 2.48
C LYS A 185 -4.82 -7.02 3.45
N PHE A 186 -4.78 -5.76 3.90
CA PHE A 186 -3.75 -5.22 4.80
C PHE A 186 -4.37 -4.58 6.07
N PRO A 187 -4.99 -5.39 6.94
CA PRO A 187 -5.66 -4.91 8.15
C PRO A 187 -4.65 -4.41 9.20
N LEU A 188 -5.14 -3.88 10.32
CA LEU A 188 -4.30 -3.47 11.45
C LEU A 188 -3.26 -4.53 11.85
N ASP A 189 -3.67 -5.81 11.87
CA ASP A 189 -2.83 -6.92 12.30
C ASP A 189 -1.53 -7.01 11.49
N PHE A 190 -1.59 -6.75 10.17
CA PHE A 190 -0.40 -6.68 9.29
C PHE A 190 0.62 -5.67 9.82
N PHE A 191 0.19 -4.46 10.13
CA PHE A 191 1.09 -3.41 10.64
C PHE A 191 1.62 -3.71 12.04
N THR A 192 0.78 -4.29 12.91
CA THR A 192 1.25 -4.66 14.26
C THR A 192 2.27 -5.80 14.21
N GLN A 193 2.09 -6.75 13.29
CA GLN A 193 3.06 -7.81 13.06
C GLN A 193 4.37 -7.25 12.50
N LEU A 194 4.32 -6.31 11.56
CA LEU A 194 5.50 -5.59 11.07
C LEU A 194 6.28 -4.92 12.20
N CYS A 195 5.57 -4.25 13.12
CA CYS A 195 6.19 -3.64 14.29
C CYS A 195 6.89 -4.67 15.19
N ILE A 196 6.27 -5.83 15.40
CA ILE A 196 6.85 -6.92 16.20
C ILE A 196 8.09 -7.51 15.50
N ASP A 197 8.00 -7.78 14.20
CA ASP A 197 9.08 -8.42 13.45
C ASP A 197 10.31 -7.53 13.33
N VAL A 198 10.12 -6.20 13.24
CA VAL A 198 11.19 -5.21 13.11
C VAL A 198 11.75 -4.78 14.47
N TYR A 199 10.89 -4.50 15.47
CA TYR A 199 11.29 -3.85 16.73
C TYR A 199 11.04 -4.69 17.99
N GLY A 200 10.33 -5.83 17.90
CA GLY A 200 9.93 -6.64 19.06
C GLY A 200 11.08 -7.33 19.80
N GLY A 201 12.25 -7.48 19.16
CA GLY A 201 13.47 -8.04 19.78
C GLY A 201 14.28 -7.06 20.63
N GLY A 202 13.80 -5.82 20.81
CA GLY A 202 14.50 -4.80 21.61
C GLY A 202 13.78 -3.46 21.66
N ILE A 203 12.81 -3.38 22.59
CA ILE A 203 12.42 -2.16 23.32
C ILE A 203 12.68 -2.43 24.79
#